data_AF-A0A125SGW0-F1
#
_entry.id   AF-A0A125SGW0-F1
#
_cell.length_a   1.000
_cell.length_b   1.000
_cell.length_c   1.000
_cell.angle_alpha   90.00
_cell.angle_beta   90.00
_cell.angle_gamma   90.00
#
_symmetry.space_group_name_H-M   'P 1'
#
loop_
_entity.id
_entity.type
_entity.pdbx_description
1 polymer ?
#
loop_
_entity_poly.entity_id
_entity_poly.type
_entity_poly.pdbx_seq_one_letter_code
_entity_poly.pdbx_strand_id
1 'polypeptide(L)'
;MTLASTPEIIAELKAGRMVILVDEEDRENEGDLIIAADFVTPEAINFMARHGRGLICLTITPERARLLNLPLMTQKNGTQYGTAFTVSIEAAEGVTTGISASDRARTIKAAVAHDAKAEHIVQPGHVFPIMAQPGGVLVRAGHTEAGCDLTALAGLTPASVICEVIRDDGEMARLPDLIEFAELHDIKIGTIADLIHYRSRTESIVERVAERTMQTAHGAFRAVLYRDQPSGSPHIALVRGRPTPDIETPVRVHEPLSVLDLLEVDSSTHSWTLDAAMKEIAARDLGAIVLLNCGDTKEHLVEVFEAFEQEDKAAELKRRPIDFKTYGIGAQILRELGVGKMQVLSNPRKLGSMSGYGLEVTGFIPMPGCPATPSTDAADAASIAHLRSV
;
A
#
# COMPACT_ATOMS: atom_id res chain seq x y z
N MET A 1 3.02 22.72 14.46
CA MET A 1 3.58 21.46 15.02
C MET A 1 4.54 20.82 14.01
N THR A 2 5.58 20.11 14.46
CA THR A 2 6.43 19.25 13.59
C THR A 2 5.93 17.81 13.66
N LEU A 3 5.94 17.07 12.54
CA LEU A 3 5.60 15.65 12.51
C LEU A 3 6.49 14.87 13.48
N ALA A 4 5.89 13.96 14.25
CA ALA A 4 6.57 13.10 15.19
C ALA A 4 7.24 11.94 14.47
N SER A 5 8.41 11.54 14.97
CA SER A 5 9.14 10.39 14.44
C SER A 5 8.42 9.08 14.75
N THR A 6 8.63 8.03 13.92
CA THR A 6 8.05 6.70 14.17
C THR A 6 8.32 6.16 15.59
N PRO A 7 9.55 6.29 16.17
CA PRO A 7 9.79 5.90 17.56
C PRO A 7 8.91 6.63 18.59
N GLU A 8 8.60 7.91 18.36
CA GLU A 8 7.70 8.66 19.24
C GLU A 8 6.28 8.15 19.12
N ILE A 9 5.78 7.92 17.89
CA ILE A 9 4.46 7.34 17.65
C ILE A 9 4.32 5.97 18.34
N ILE A 10 5.34 5.12 18.23
CA ILE A 10 5.39 3.82 18.93
C ILE A 10 5.32 4.02 20.46
N ALA A 11 6.05 5.02 21.00
CA ALA A 11 6.06 5.30 22.44
C ALA A 11 4.70 5.82 22.94
N GLU A 12 3.99 6.65 22.17
CA GLU A 12 2.64 7.12 22.47
C GLU A 12 1.65 5.95 22.57
N LEU A 13 1.63 5.08 21.55
CA LEU A 13 0.77 3.90 21.52
C LEU A 13 1.09 2.93 22.66
N LYS A 14 2.38 2.72 22.95
CA LYS A 14 2.84 1.91 24.09
C LYS A 14 2.37 2.45 25.43
N ALA A 15 2.21 3.77 25.54
CA ALA A 15 1.69 4.44 26.73
C ALA A 15 0.17 4.55 26.77
N GLY A 16 -0.55 3.95 25.81
CA GLY A 16 -2.01 3.97 25.73
C GLY A 16 -2.61 5.29 25.27
N ARG A 17 -1.81 6.15 24.61
CA ARG A 17 -2.28 7.42 24.06
C ARG A 17 -2.65 7.27 22.58
N MET A 18 -3.60 8.09 22.15
CA MET A 18 -3.97 8.20 20.73
C MET A 18 -2.87 8.92 19.96
N VAL A 19 -2.72 8.57 18.69
CA VAL A 19 -1.89 9.25 17.70
C VAL A 19 -2.72 9.51 16.45
N ILE A 20 -2.26 10.41 15.59
CA ILE A 20 -2.77 10.55 14.23
C ILE A 20 -1.73 9.98 13.28
N LEU A 21 -2.15 9.13 12.35
CA LEU A 21 -1.35 8.84 11.17
C LEU A 21 -2.01 9.44 9.95
N VAL A 22 -1.18 10.01 9.08
CA VAL A 22 -1.58 10.40 7.74
C VAL A 22 -0.96 9.46 6.72
N ASP A 23 -1.72 9.18 5.67
CA ASP A 23 -1.18 8.59 4.47
C ASP A 23 -0.72 9.68 3.47
N GLU A 24 -0.26 9.26 2.30
CA GLU A 24 0.29 10.16 1.30
C GLU A 24 -0.82 10.90 0.51
N GLU A 25 -0.51 12.10 0.02
CA GLU A 25 -1.47 12.99 -0.66
C GLU A 25 -2.10 12.34 -1.92
N ASP A 26 -1.39 11.42 -2.55
CA ASP A 26 -1.82 10.71 -3.75
C ASP A 26 -2.49 9.35 -3.48
N ARG A 27 -2.72 9.01 -2.21
CA ARG A 27 -3.49 7.83 -1.76
C ARG A 27 -4.89 8.25 -1.30
N GLU A 28 -5.22 8.20 -0.01
CA GLU A 28 -6.51 8.68 0.54
C GLU A 28 -6.42 10.17 0.91
N ASN A 29 -5.20 10.67 1.21
CA ASN A 29 -4.92 12.02 1.70
C ASN A 29 -5.67 12.31 3.00
N GLU A 30 -5.76 11.32 3.88
CA GLU A 30 -6.60 11.33 5.08
C GLU A 30 -5.75 11.10 6.33
N GLY A 31 -6.34 11.42 7.49
CA GLY A 31 -5.74 11.16 8.78
C GLY A 31 -6.66 10.34 9.68
N ASP A 32 -6.10 9.29 10.25
CA ASP A 32 -6.79 8.42 11.19
C ASP A 32 -6.28 8.65 12.61
N LEU A 33 -7.20 8.81 13.55
CA LEU A 33 -6.92 8.57 14.95
C LEU A 33 -6.63 7.09 15.16
N ILE A 34 -5.53 6.77 15.83
CA ILE A 34 -5.11 5.41 16.13
C ILE A 34 -4.87 5.27 17.64
N ILE A 35 -5.43 4.23 18.24
CA ILE A 35 -5.05 3.76 19.59
C ILE A 35 -4.80 2.26 19.56
N ALA A 36 -3.84 1.77 20.36
CA ALA A 36 -3.65 0.34 20.53
C ALA A 36 -4.91 -0.30 21.13
N ALA A 37 -5.38 -1.41 20.55
CA ALA A 37 -6.62 -2.03 20.99
C ALA A 37 -6.55 -2.53 22.44
N ASP A 38 -5.35 -2.87 22.94
CA ASP A 38 -5.10 -3.22 24.35
C ASP A 38 -5.52 -2.11 25.33
N PHE A 39 -5.43 -0.85 24.90
CA PHE A 39 -5.68 0.34 25.74
C PHE A 39 -7.00 1.04 25.41
N VAL A 40 -7.87 0.43 24.60
CA VAL A 40 -9.16 1.04 24.26
C VAL A 40 -10.01 1.27 25.52
N THR A 41 -10.65 2.43 25.60
CA THR A 41 -11.58 2.79 26.69
C THR A 41 -12.88 3.35 26.13
N PRO A 42 -13.98 3.36 26.91
CA PRO A 42 -15.20 4.06 26.52
C PRO A 42 -14.94 5.54 26.20
N GLU A 43 -14.03 6.18 26.92
CA GLU A 43 -13.63 7.58 26.69
C GLU A 43 -12.94 7.74 25.34
N ALA A 44 -12.04 6.84 24.96
CA ALA A 44 -11.38 6.86 23.65
C ALA A 44 -12.37 6.66 22.50
N ILE A 45 -13.30 5.70 22.63
CA ILE A 45 -14.36 5.47 21.64
C ILE A 45 -15.30 6.68 21.53
N ASN A 46 -15.66 7.29 22.66
CA ASN A 46 -16.48 8.50 22.67
C ASN A 46 -15.73 9.69 22.06
N PHE A 47 -14.42 9.81 22.30
CA PHE A 47 -13.58 10.82 21.68
C PHE A 47 -13.55 10.65 20.17
N MET A 48 -13.25 9.45 19.67
CA MET A 48 -13.28 9.12 18.25
C MET A 48 -14.65 9.41 17.62
N ALA A 49 -15.74 9.00 18.26
CA ALA A 49 -17.09 9.24 17.73
C ALA A 49 -17.48 10.73 17.69
N ARG A 50 -17.00 11.52 18.64
CA ARG A 50 -17.32 12.95 18.75
C ARG A 50 -16.42 13.83 17.88
N HIS A 51 -15.11 13.55 17.88
CA HIS A 51 -14.08 14.41 17.30
C HIS A 51 -13.52 13.85 16.00
N GLY A 52 -13.36 12.53 15.87
CA GLY A 52 -13.02 11.88 14.60
C GLY A 52 -14.22 11.86 13.66
N ARG A 53 -15.38 11.37 14.15
CA ARG A 53 -16.66 11.24 13.42
C ARG A 53 -16.65 10.25 12.25
N GLY A 54 -15.49 9.73 11.87
CA GLY A 54 -15.35 8.62 10.93
C GLY A 54 -15.86 7.29 11.47
N LEU A 55 -15.62 6.24 10.68
CA LEU A 55 -16.05 4.89 11.04
C LEU A 55 -15.04 4.27 12.00
N ILE A 56 -15.46 4.01 13.23
CA ILE A 56 -14.58 3.35 14.21
C ILE A 56 -14.39 1.88 13.82
N CYS A 57 -13.18 1.55 13.39
CA CYS A 57 -12.81 0.23 12.91
C CYS A 57 -11.77 -0.41 13.84
N LEU A 58 -11.74 -1.75 13.83
CA LEU A 58 -10.75 -2.54 14.56
C LEU A 58 -9.80 -3.20 13.55
N THR A 59 -8.54 -2.78 13.51
CA THR A 59 -7.53 -3.42 12.68
C THR A 59 -7.10 -4.73 13.33
N ILE A 60 -7.03 -5.81 12.55
CA ILE A 60 -6.60 -7.13 13.04
C ILE A 60 -5.72 -7.84 12.01
N THR A 61 -4.86 -8.73 12.49
CA THR A 61 -4.11 -9.63 11.62
C THR A 61 -4.97 -10.77 11.06
N PRO A 62 -4.55 -11.41 9.95
CA PRO A 62 -5.19 -12.63 9.44
C PRO A 62 -5.21 -13.77 10.47
N GLU A 63 -4.23 -13.86 11.36
CA GLU A 63 -4.18 -14.85 12.45
C GLU A 63 -5.32 -14.61 13.43
N ARG A 64 -5.54 -13.34 13.80
CA ARG A 64 -6.62 -12.95 14.71
C ARG A 64 -7.99 -13.15 14.08
N ALA A 65 -8.15 -12.81 12.80
CA ALA A 65 -9.37 -13.08 12.05
C ALA A 65 -9.69 -14.58 12.01
N ARG A 66 -8.69 -15.43 11.75
CA ARG A 66 -8.83 -16.90 11.78
C ARG A 66 -9.19 -17.42 13.17
N LEU A 67 -8.54 -16.94 14.23
CA LEU A 67 -8.83 -17.33 15.61
C LEU A 67 -10.29 -17.06 16.00
N LEU A 68 -10.81 -15.91 15.54
CA LEU A 68 -12.16 -15.44 15.83
C LEU A 68 -13.21 -15.94 14.83
N ASN A 69 -12.81 -16.74 13.83
CA ASN A 69 -13.67 -17.19 12.74
C ASN A 69 -14.39 -16.04 12.01
N LEU A 70 -13.65 -14.98 11.66
CA LEU A 70 -14.17 -13.80 10.99
C LEU A 70 -13.89 -13.84 9.47
N PRO A 71 -14.86 -14.26 8.64
CA PRO A 71 -14.73 -14.15 7.19
C PRO A 71 -14.83 -12.69 6.72
N LEU A 72 -14.30 -12.42 5.53
CA LEU A 72 -14.56 -11.17 4.82
C LEU A 72 -16.06 -10.99 4.57
N MET A 73 -16.56 -9.76 4.68
CA MET A 73 -18.00 -9.50 4.53
C MET A 73 -18.48 -9.61 3.07
N THR A 74 -17.58 -9.43 2.10
CA THR A 74 -17.87 -9.60 0.67
C THR A 74 -16.90 -10.60 0.03
N GLN A 75 -17.41 -11.41 -0.91
CA GLN A 75 -16.57 -12.34 -1.67
C GLN A 75 -15.78 -11.63 -2.78
N LYS A 76 -16.37 -10.58 -3.38
CA LYS A 76 -15.74 -9.74 -4.39
C LYS A 76 -15.73 -8.29 -3.90
N ASN A 77 -14.57 -7.84 -3.44
CA ASN A 77 -14.38 -6.46 -3.01
C ASN A 77 -14.15 -5.58 -4.24
N GLY A 78 -15.10 -4.70 -4.56
CA GLY A 78 -15.01 -3.75 -5.67
C GLY A 78 -14.54 -2.35 -5.26
N THR A 79 -14.12 -2.15 -4.00
CA THR A 79 -13.65 -0.85 -3.53
C THR A 79 -12.29 -0.50 -4.12
N GLN A 80 -12.05 0.79 -4.35
CA GLN A 80 -10.81 1.30 -4.95
C GLN A 80 -9.55 0.84 -4.20
N TYR A 81 -9.60 0.84 -2.87
CA TYR A 81 -8.45 0.52 -2.01
C TYR A 81 -8.45 -0.91 -1.46
N GLY A 82 -9.44 -1.72 -1.85
CA GLY A 82 -9.55 -3.13 -1.47
C GLY A 82 -9.62 -3.36 0.04
N THR A 83 -10.14 -2.40 0.81
CA THR A 83 -10.18 -2.46 2.28
C THR A 83 -10.91 -3.71 2.76
N ALA A 84 -10.21 -4.57 3.50
CA ALA A 84 -10.62 -5.94 3.78
C ALA A 84 -11.50 -6.05 5.02
N PHE A 85 -12.71 -5.48 4.96
CA PHE A 85 -13.70 -5.58 6.02
C PHE A 85 -14.12 -7.03 6.26
N THR A 86 -14.12 -7.45 7.52
CA THR A 86 -14.81 -8.67 7.96
C THR A 86 -16.28 -8.39 8.23
N VAL A 87 -17.05 -9.45 8.49
CA VAL A 87 -18.37 -9.28 9.11
C VAL A 87 -18.25 -8.45 10.40
N SER A 88 -19.22 -7.58 10.67
CA SER A 88 -19.22 -6.78 11.89
C SER A 88 -19.47 -7.64 13.12
N ILE A 89 -18.95 -7.21 14.27
CA ILE A 89 -18.91 -8.00 15.50
C ILE A 89 -19.48 -7.25 16.69
N GLU A 90 -19.98 -8.00 17.66
CA GLU A 90 -20.37 -7.54 19.00
C GLU A 90 -19.80 -8.49 20.06
N ALA A 91 -19.54 -8.04 21.28
CA ALA A 91 -19.23 -8.96 22.38
C ALA A 91 -20.45 -9.86 22.64
N ALA A 92 -20.20 -11.14 22.92
CA ALA A 92 -21.28 -12.05 23.32
C ALA A 92 -21.89 -11.67 24.69
N GLU A 93 -21.10 -11.06 25.57
CA GLU A 93 -21.49 -10.71 26.94
C GLU A 93 -20.95 -9.35 27.39
N GLY A 94 -21.68 -8.71 28.31
CA GLY A 94 -21.28 -7.44 28.92
C GLY A 94 -21.62 -6.22 28.06
N VAL A 95 -22.55 -6.36 27.12
CA VAL A 95 -23.07 -5.31 26.23
C VAL A 95 -24.60 -5.32 26.25
N THR A 96 -25.21 -4.25 25.75
CA THR A 96 -26.66 -4.10 25.62
C THR A 96 -27.08 -4.07 24.16
N THR A 97 -27.16 -2.89 23.55
CA THR A 97 -27.44 -2.72 22.13
C THR A 97 -26.18 -2.77 21.28
N GLY A 98 -25.00 -2.64 21.88
CA GLY A 98 -23.72 -2.71 21.16
C GLY A 98 -23.15 -1.37 20.70
N ILE A 99 -24.01 -0.37 20.44
CA ILE A 99 -23.57 0.89 19.81
C ILE A 99 -22.91 1.88 20.79
N SER A 100 -23.16 1.71 22.10
CA SER A 100 -22.64 2.63 23.12
C SER A 100 -21.10 2.66 23.09
N ALA A 101 -20.49 3.76 23.56
CA ALA A 101 -19.03 3.82 23.63
C ALA A 101 -18.45 2.72 24.56
N SER A 102 -19.17 2.40 25.63
CA SER A 102 -18.82 1.31 26.54
C SER A 102 -18.96 -0.06 25.87
N ASP A 103 -20.03 -0.27 25.13
CA ASP A 103 -20.32 -1.54 24.47
C ASP A 103 -19.29 -1.82 23.37
N ARG A 104 -19.01 -0.84 22.51
CA ARG A 104 -17.96 -0.95 21.48
C ARG A 104 -16.58 -1.18 22.07
N ALA A 105 -16.22 -0.49 23.16
CA ALA A 105 -14.96 -0.73 23.86
C ALA A 105 -14.88 -2.15 24.44
N ARG A 106 -16.00 -2.66 25.00
CA ARG A 106 -16.11 -4.04 25.49
C ARG A 106 -15.95 -5.06 24.37
N THR A 107 -16.61 -4.84 23.23
CA THR A 107 -16.50 -5.66 22.01
C THR A 107 -15.07 -5.73 21.49
N ILE A 108 -14.38 -4.60 21.38
CA ILE A 108 -12.97 -4.57 20.96
C ILE A 108 -12.10 -5.35 21.94
N LYS A 109 -12.27 -5.16 23.26
CA LYS A 109 -11.53 -5.92 24.29
C LYS A 109 -11.77 -7.42 24.20
N ALA A 110 -13.01 -7.84 23.94
CA ALA A 110 -13.34 -9.26 23.77
C ALA A 110 -12.63 -9.86 22.55
N ALA A 111 -12.54 -9.11 21.44
CA ALA A 111 -11.88 -9.56 20.22
C ALA A 111 -10.35 -9.66 20.37
N VAL A 112 -9.71 -8.74 21.08
CA VAL A 112 -8.24 -8.69 21.18
C VAL A 112 -7.66 -9.37 22.42
N ALA A 113 -8.49 -9.88 23.32
CA ALA A 113 -8.05 -10.59 24.51
C ALA A 113 -7.06 -11.73 24.17
N HIS A 114 -6.12 -11.99 25.08
CA HIS A 114 -5.14 -13.06 24.92
C HIS A 114 -5.82 -14.45 24.81
N ASP A 115 -6.88 -14.66 25.59
CA ASP A 115 -7.69 -15.88 25.62
C ASP A 115 -8.95 -15.78 24.75
N ALA A 116 -8.97 -14.86 23.77
CA ALA A 116 -10.11 -14.67 22.88
C ALA A 116 -10.45 -15.96 22.13
N LYS A 117 -11.75 -16.25 22.05
CA LYS A 117 -12.35 -17.36 21.31
C LYS A 117 -13.44 -16.82 20.40
N ALA A 118 -13.73 -17.54 19.32
CA ALA A 118 -14.83 -17.19 18.42
C ALA A 118 -16.17 -16.99 19.16
N GLU A 119 -16.44 -17.77 20.21
CA GLU A 119 -17.66 -17.67 21.04
C GLU A 119 -17.75 -16.39 21.88
N HIS A 120 -16.65 -15.66 22.10
CA HIS A 120 -16.65 -14.43 22.89
C HIS A 120 -17.21 -13.23 22.09
N ILE A 121 -17.44 -13.41 20.79
CA ILE A 121 -18.02 -12.42 19.91
C ILE A 121 -19.17 -13.04 19.11
N VAL A 122 -20.14 -12.22 18.71
CA VAL A 122 -21.25 -12.60 17.85
C VAL A 122 -21.25 -11.72 16.59
N GLN A 123 -21.93 -12.19 15.55
CA GLN A 123 -22.11 -11.45 14.30
C GLN A 123 -23.60 -11.42 13.91
N PRO A 124 -24.14 -10.30 13.38
CA PRO A 124 -23.48 -9.01 13.19
C PRO A 124 -23.32 -8.21 14.50
N GLY A 125 -22.69 -7.03 14.42
CA GLY A 125 -22.60 -6.06 15.52
C GLY A 125 -22.17 -4.66 15.06
N HIS A 126 -21.69 -3.84 16.01
CA HIS A 126 -21.39 -2.42 15.79
C HIS A 126 -19.90 -2.05 15.80
N VAL A 127 -19.01 -3.05 15.89
CA VAL A 127 -17.57 -2.88 15.64
C VAL A 127 -17.26 -3.52 14.29
N PHE A 128 -16.44 -2.85 13.48
CA PHE A 128 -16.10 -3.27 12.12
C PHE A 128 -14.62 -3.67 12.06
N PRO A 129 -14.29 -4.97 12.14
CA PRO A 129 -12.92 -5.39 11.98
C PRO A 129 -12.47 -5.28 10.52
N ILE A 130 -11.24 -4.84 10.32
CA ILE A 130 -10.59 -4.75 9.02
C ILE A 130 -9.28 -5.54 9.10
N MET A 131 -9.12 -6.47 8.17
CA MET A 131 -7.97 -7.38 8.16
C MET A 131 -6.78 -6.75 7.43
N ALA A 132 -5.66 -6.61 8.13
CA ALA A 132 -4.40 -6.20 7.54
C ALA A 132 -3.84 -7.28 6.59
N GLN A 133 -3.12 -6.86 5.55
CA GLN A 133 -2.38 -7.80 4.70
C GLN A 133 -1.15 -8.38 5.44
N PRO A 134 -0.79 -9.66 5.22
CA PRO A 134 0.50 -10.18 5.65
C PRO A 134 1.64 -9.32 5.11
N GLY A 135 2.61 -8.98 5.97
CA GLY A 135 3.70 -8.04 5.65
C GLY A 135 3.43 -6.58 6.04
N GLY A 136 2.19 -6.21 6.34
CA GLY A 136 1.84 -4.89 6.85
C GLY A 136 2.12 -3.78 5.83
N VAL A 137 2.63 -2.63 6.31
CA VAL A 137 2.86 -1.44 5.47
C VAL A 137 3.91 -1.64 4.39
N LEU A 138 4.76 -2.67 4.53
CA LEU A 138 5.72 -3.05 3.50
C LEU A 138 5.08 -3.71 2.27
N VAL A 139 3.83 -4.16 2.40
CA VAL A 139 3.01 -4.67 1.29
C VAL A 139 1.94 -3.66 0.90
N ARG A 140 1.17 -3.15 1.87
CA ARG A 140 0.07 -2.20 1.61
C ARG A 140 0.19 -1.01 2.56
N ALA A 141 0.44 0.17 2.01
CA ALA A 141 0.61 1.42 2.77
C ALA A 141 -0.73 2.01 3.25
N GLY A 142 -1.52 1.27 4.04
CA GLY A 142 -2.82 1.73 4.56
C GLY A 142 -2.87 1.85 6.09
N HIS A 143 -3.83 2.62 6.60
CA HIS A 143 -4.07 2.80 8.05
C HIS A 143 -4.33 1.47 8.76
N THR A 144 -4.98 0.51 8.08
CA THR A 144 -5.21 -0.84 8.60
C THR A 144 -3.89 -1.55 8.93
N GLU A 145 -2.97 -1.59 7.97
CA GLU A 145 -1.65 -2.20 8.17
C GLU A 145 -0.81 -1.42 9.18
N ALA A 146 -0.80 -0.09 9.09
CA ALA A 146 -0.02 0.77 9.98
C ALA A 146 -0.43 0.61 11.45
N GLY A 147 -1.72 0.46 11.72
CA GLY A 147 -2.27 0.19 13.05
C GLY A 147 -1.78 -1.13 13.65
N CYS A 148 -1.82 -2.21 12.89
CA CYS A 148 -1.30 -3.52 13.31
C CYS A 148 0.24 -3.49 13.50
N ASP A 149 0.97 -2.85 12.59
CA ASP A 149 2.43 -2.81 12.62
C ASP A 149 2.96 -1.98 13.79
N LEU A 150 2.42 -0.79 14.04
CA LEU A 150 2.87 0.07 15.13
C LEU A 150 2.63 -0.57 16.50
N THR A 151 1.48 -1.23 16.67
CA THR A 151 1.15 -1.91 17.92
C THR A 151 2.05 -3.14 18.13
N ALA A 152 2.37 -3.89 17.07
CA ALA A 152 3.37 -4.94 17.12
C ALA A 152 4.77 -4.40 17.50
N LEU A 153 5.21 -3.30 16.88
CA LEU A 153 6.49 -2.64 17.18
C LEU A 153 6.53 -2.07 18.62
N ALA A 154 5.39 -1.70 19.19
CA ALA A 154 5.26 -1.29 20.58
C ALA A 154 5.36 -2.47 21.59
N GLY A 155 5.34 -3.71 21.10
CA GLY A 155 5.30 -4.93 21.91
C GLY A 155 3.91 -5.22 22.48
N LEU A 156 2.85 -4.76 21.80
CA LEU A 156 1.45 -4.95 22.18
C LEU A 156 0.78 -5.99 21.27
N THR A 157 -0.52 -6.22 21.47
CA THR A 157 -1.30 -7.02 20.53
C THR A 157 -1.28 -6.34 19.15
N PRO A 158 -0.98 -7.05 18.04
CA PRO A 158 -1.03 -6.49 16.68
C PRO A 158 -2.47 -6.19 16.22
N ALA A 159 -3.09 -5.20 16.86
CA ALA A 159 -4.44 -4.74 16.64
C ALA A 159 -4.60 -3.30 17.16
N SER A 160 -5.28 -2.46 16.40
CA SER A 160 -5.54 -1.07 16.78
C SER A 160 -7.00 -0.69 16.51
N VAL A 161 -7.46 0.36 17.17
CA VAL A 161 -8.72 1.01 16.81
C VAL A 161 -8.38 2.24 16.00
N ILE A 162 -9.00 2.37 14.83
CA ILE A 162 -8.82 3.49 13.92
C ILE A 162 -10.14 4.23 13.68
N CYS A 163 -10.05 5.54 13.43
CA CYS A 163 -11.20 6.38 13.09
C CYS A 163 -10.71 7.57 12.27
N GLU A 164 -11.24 7.72 11.06
CA GLU A 164 -10.91 8.85 10.20
C GLU A 164 -11.39 10.18 10.84
N VAL A 165 -10.66 11.26 10.61
CA VAL A 165 -11.02 12.60 11.10
C VAL A 165 -11.78 13.36 10.02
N ILE A 166 -13.05 13.66 10.30
CA ILE A 166 -13.94 14.46 9.45
C ILE A 166 -14.07 15.86 10.04
N ARG A 167 -14.05 16.89 9.20
CA ARG A 167 -14.28 18.29 9.54
C ARG A 167 -15.75 18.59 9.82
N ASP A 168 -16.01 19.78 10.37
CA ASP A 168 -17.38 20.21 10.73
C ASP A 168 -18.32 20.39 9.53
N ASP A 169 -17.77 20.63 8.34
CA ASP A 169 -18.52 20.71 7.08
C ASP A 169 -18.81 19.34 6.46
N GLY A 170 -18.31 18.25 7.07
CA GLY A 170 -18.50 16.87 6.61
C GLY A 170 -17.44 16.39 5.62
N GLU A 171 -16.48 17.24 5.25
CA GLU A 171 -15.34 16.84 4.41
C GLU A 171 -14.22 16.20 5.24
N MET A 172 -13.37 15.42 4.60
CA MET A 172 -12.24 14.77 5.27
C MET A 172 -11.17 15.81 5.67
N ALA A 173 -10.64 15.69 6.89
CA ALA A 173 -9.55 16.55 7.36
C ALA A 173 -8.24 16.21 6.60
N ARG A 174 -7.58 17.23 6.06
CA ARG A 174 -6.27 17.09 5.40
C ARG A 174 -5.16 17.49 6.36
N LEU A 175 -3.91 17.29 5.96
CA LEU A 175 -2.74 17.54 6.82
C LEU A 175 -2.76 18.90 7.56
N PRO A 176 -3.11 20.05 6.95
CA PRO A 176 -3.21 21.31 7.67
C PRO A 176 -4.27 21.29 8.78
N ASP A 177 -5.46 20.74 8.49
CA ASP A 177 -6.55 20.61 9.47
C ASP A 177 -6.16 19.66 10.61
N LEU A 178 -5.46 18.58 10.28
CA LEU A 178 -5.00 17.58 11.25
C LEU A 178 -3.92 18.13 12.17
N ILE A 179 -3.09 19.07 11.71
CA ILE A 179 -2.12 19.78 12.56
C ILE A 179 -2.85 20.64 13.59
N GLU A 180 -3.89 21.38 13.19
CA GLU A 180 -4.71 22.17 14.11
C GLU A 180 -5.46 21.28 15.11
N PHE A 181 -6.04 20.17 14.63
CA PHE A 181 -6.71 19.18 15.46
C PHE A 181 -5.75 18.54 16.48
N ALA A 182 -4.55 18.18 16.03
CA ALA A 182 -3.48 17.61 16.85
C ALA A 182 -3.04 18.58 17.96
N GLU A 183 -2.86 19.86 17.64
CA GLU A 183 -2.51 20.89 18.62
C GLU A 183 -3.64 21.13 19.64
N LEU A 184 -4.89 21.16 19.19
CA LEU A 184 -6.06 21.34 20.06
C LEU A 184 -6.21 20.21 21.08
N HIS A 185 -5.91 18.98 20.68
CA HIS A 185 -6.15 17.78 21.49
C HIS A 185 -4.88 17.18 22.10
N ASP A 186 -3.71 17.80 21.89
CA ASP A 186 -2.40 17.32 22.34
C ASP A 186 -2.09 15.89 21.84
N ILE A 187 -2.33 15.65 20.55
CA ILE A 187 -2.13 14.35 19.89
C ILE A 187 -0.95 14.45 18.93
N LYS A 188 -0.01 13.50 18.99
CA LYS A 188 1.10 13.46 18.03
C LYS A 188 0.63 12.96 16.66
N ILE A 189 1.18 13.55 15.60
CA ILE A 189 0.94 13.17 14.21
C ILE A 189 2.20 12.55 13.60
N GLY A 190 2.05 11.43 12.88
CA GLY A 190 3.12 10.78 12.11
C GLY A 190 2.63 10.38 10.72
N THR A 191 3.51 9.83 9.88
CA THR A 191 3.16 9.41 8.51
C THR A 191 3.34 7.91 8.33
N ILE A 192 2.52 7.30 7.47
CA ILE A 192 2.74 5.91 7.03
C ILE A 192 4.07 5.80 6.26
N ALA A 193 4.46 6.83 5.50
CA ALA A 193 5.74 6.87 4.78
C ALA A 193 6.94 6.73 5.72
N ASP A 194 6.95 7.45 6.85
CA ASP A 194 7.99 7.34 7.88
C ASP A 194 8.00 5.96 8.51
N LEU A 195 6.83 5.33 8.73
CA LEU A 195 6.74 3.97 9.24
C LEU A 195 7.32 2.95 8.24
N ILE A 196 7.02 3.09 6.94
CA ILE A 196 7.62 2.27 5.88
C ILE A 196 9.14 2.44 5.87
N HIS A 197 9.63 3.69 5.95
CA HIS A 197 11.06 3.97 6.02
C HIS A 197 11.70 3.36 7.27
N TYR A 198 11.05 3.50 8.43
CA TYR A 198 11.51 2.94 9.69
C TYR A 198 11.66 1.41 9.63
N ARG A 199 10.61 0.70 9.19
CA ARG A 199 10.64 -0.77 9.07
C ARG A 199 11.62 -1.24 8.01
N SER A 200 11.59 -0.61 6.83
CA SER A 200 12.36 -1.07 5.68
C SER A 200 13.88 -0.90 5.85
N ARG A 201 14.35 -0.12 6.83
CA ARG A 201 15.78 -0.03 7.17
C ARG A 201 16.35 -1.32 7.76
N THR A 202 15.53 -2.14 8.39
CA THR A 202 15.96 -3.37 9.09
C THR A 202 15.23 -4.61 8.61
N GLU A 203 14.11 -4.43 7.92
CA GLU A 203 13.25 -5.50 7.46
C GLU A 203 13.22 -5.53 5.92
N SER A 204 13.13 -6.74 5.37
CA SER A 204 12.85 -6.99 3.95
C SER A 204 11.83 -8.10 3.86
N ILE A 205 10.77 -7.88 3.09
CA ILE A 205 9.79 -8.94 2.77
C ILE A 205 10.18 -9.72 1.50
N VAL A 206 11.29 -9.35 0.87
CA VAL A 206 11.84 -10.05 -0.30
C VAL A 206 13.16 -10.73 0.07
N GLU A 207 13.31 -11.96 -0.40
CA GLU A 207 14.52 -12.78 -0.26
C GLU A 207 15.13 -12.99 -1.65
N ARG A 208 16.44 -12.74 -1.76
CA ARG A 208 17.20 -13.10 -2.95
C ARG A 208 17.52 -14.59 -2.95
N VAL A 209 16.95 -15.32 -3.91
CA VAL A 209 17.06 -16.79 -4.00
C VAL A 209 18.27 -17.21 -4.83
N ALA A 210 18.49 -16.57 -5.98
CA ALA A 210 19.58 -16.93 -6.90
C ALA A 210 19.96 -15.76 -7.81
N GLU A 211 21.17 -15.79 -8.36
CA GLU A 211 21.60 -14.86 -9.42
C GLU A 211 22.35 -15.62 -10.51
N ARG A 212 22.15 -15.22 -11.77
CA ARG A 212 22.92 -15.70 -12.93
C ARG A 212 23.00 -14.66 -14.03
N THR A 213 23.98 -14.79 -14.91
CA THR A 213 23.93 -14.10 -16.21
C THR A 213 22.91 -14.81 -17.11
N MET A 214 21.96 -14.07 -17.64
CA MET A 214 20.95 -14.55 -18.57
C MET A 214 21.23 -13.99 -19.96
N GLN A 215 21.33 -14.87 -20.96
CA GLN A 215 21.41 -14.46 -22.37
C GLN A 215 20.00 -14.21 -22.90
N THR A 216 19.77 -13.00 -23.40
CA THR A 216 18.49 -12.55 -23.94
C THR A 216 18.68 -12.13 -25.39
N ALA A 217 17.58 -11.86 -26.10
CA ALA A 217 17.64 -11.31 -27.47
C ALA A 217 18.41 -9.98 -27.54
N HIS A 218 18.44 -9.22 -26.43
CA HIS A 218 19.13 -7.94 -26.30
C HIS A 218 20.48 -8.06 -25.57
N GLY A 219 21.07 -9.26 -25.56
CA GLY A 219 22.36 -9.58 -24.94
C GLY A 219 22.27 -10.03 -23.48
N ALA A 220 23.39 -9.99 -22.78
CA ALA A 220 23.54 -10.53 -21.43
C ALA A 220 23.02 -9.60 -20.33
N PHE A 221 22.05 -10.05 -19.53
CA PHE A 221 21.58 -9.34 -18.33
C PHE A 221 22.04 -10.08 -17.07
N ARG A 222 22.27 -9.33 -15.98
CA ARG A 222 22.33 -9.92 -14.63
C ARG A 222 20.90 -10.21 -14.20
N ALA A 223 20.53 -11.48 -14.12
CA ALA A 223 19.21 -11.91 -13.69
C ALA A 223 19.25 -12.34 -12.22
N VAL A 224 18.44 -11.71 -11.39
CA VAL A 224 18.30 -12.02 -9.96
C VAL A 224 16.89 -12.54 -9.71
N LEU A 225 16.79 -13.71 -9.07
CA LEU A 225 15.53 -14.30 -8.65
C LEU A 225 15.25 -13.93 -7.20
N TYR A 226 14.07 -13.38 -6.94
CA TYR A 226 13.55 -13.09 -5.63
C TYR A 226 12.34 -13.96 -5.30
N ARG A 227 12.06 -14.06 -4.01
CA ARG A 227 10.82 -14.61 -3.48
C ARG A 227 10.29 -13.67 -2.41
N ASP A 228 9.01 -13.32 -2.45
CA ASP A 228 8.40 -12.57 -1.34
C ASP A 228 7.92 -13.52 -0.23
N GLN A 229 8.05 -13.09 1.02
CA GLN A 229 7.59 -13.85 2.18
C GLN A 229 6.06 -13.95 2.31
N PRO A 230 5.26 -12.89 2.03
CA PRO A 230 3.81 -12.92 2.22
C PRO A 230 3.09 -13.96 1.37
N SER A 231 3.45 -14.08 0.08
CA SER A 231 2.77 -14.95 -0.89
C SER A 231 3.64 -16.11 -1.36
N GLY A 232 4.95 -16.05 -1.15
CA GLY A 232 5.90 -17.06 -1.66
C GLY A 232 6.15 -16.95 -3.16
N SER A 233 5.65 -15.90 -3.82
CA SER A 233 5.70 -15.75 -5.27
C SER A 233 7.13 -15.43 -5.75
N PRO A 234 7.55 -15.98 -6.90
CA PRO A 234 8.83 -15.66 -7.50
C PRO A 234 8.77 -14.33 -8.28
N HIS A 235 9.82 -13.53 -8.20
CA HIS A 235 10.00 -12.30 -8.98
C HIS A 235 11.38 -12.32 -9.63
N ILE A 236 11.53 -11.74 -10.82
CA ILE A 236 12.82 -11.70 -11.52
C ILE A 236 13.20 -10.26 -11.80
N ALA A 237 14.41 -9.86 -11.40
CA ALA A 237 15.01 -8.62 -11.87
C ALA A 237 16.06 -8.88 -12.94
N LEU A 238 15.97 -8.15 -14.06
CA LEU A 238 16.96 -8.10 -15.12
C LEU A 238 17.70 -6.77 -15.04
N VAL A 239 19.02 -6.81 -14.83
CA VAL A 239 19.83 -5.61 -14.60
C VAL A 239 20.96 -5.50 -15.61
N ARG A 240 21.19 -4.28 -16.11
CA ARG A 240 22.37 -3.85 -16.84
C ARG A 240 23.12 -2.80 -16.03
N GLY A 241 24.45 -2.82 -16.15
CA GLY A 241 25.31 -1.93 -15.38
C GLY A 241 25.20 -2.15 -13.87
N ARG A 242 25.53 -1.09 -13.11
CA ARG A 242 25.47 -1.07 -11.66
C ARG A 242 24.71 0.18 -11.21
N PRO A 243 23.40 0.07 -10.93
CA PRO A 243 22.65 1.16 -10.32
C PRO A 243 23.27 1.60 -9.00
N THR A 244 23.28 2.91 -8.76
CA THR A 244 23.64 3.50 -7.47
C THR A 244 22.63 4.60 -7.13
N PRO A 245 22.45 4.96 -5.84
CA PRO A 245 21.39 5.89 -5.44
C PRO A 245 21.45 7.27 -6.09
N ASP A 246 22.65 7.73 -6.46
CA ASP A 246 22.96 9.02 -7.05
C ASP A 246 22.76 9.08 -8.57
N ILE A 247 22.66 7.93 -9.24
CA ILE A 247 22.53 7.84 -10.70
C ILE A 247 21.06 7.61 -11.07
N GLU A 248 20.52 8.50 -11.92
CA GLU A 248 19.20 8.29 -12.52
C GLU A 248 19.18 7.03 -13.37
N THR A 249 18.49 6.00 -12.87
CA THR A 249 18.46 4.67 -13.47
C THR A 249 17.13 4.46 -14.19
N PRO A 250 17.12 4.07 -15.48
CA PRO A 250 15.87 3.71 -16.14
C PRO A 250 15.35 2.40 -15.58
N VAL A 251 14.08 2.39 -15.15
CA VAL A 251 13.46 1.23 -14.51
C VAL A 251 12.13 0.87 -15.16
N ARG A 252 11.83 -0.43 -15.21
CA ARG A 252 10.52 -0.94 -15.58
C ARG A 252 10.06 -1.94 -14.53
N VAL A 253 8.94 -1.66 -13.90
CA VAL A 253 8.21 -2.68 -13.13
C VAL A 253 7.11 -3.22 -14.04
N HIS A 254 7.13 -4.52 -14.32
CA HIS A 254 6.25 -5.17 -15.29
C HIS A 254 5.34 -6.17 -14.58
N GLU A 255 4.04 -5.86 -14.58
CA GLU A 255 3.03 -6.68 -13.90
C GLU A 255 1.60 -6.44 -14.43
N PRO A 256 0.76 -7.49 -14.40
CA PRO A 256 1.12 -8.91 -14.41
C PRO A 256 2.02 -9.27 -15.59
N LEU A 257 2.88 -10.27 -15.37
CA LEU A 257 3.68 -10.88 -16.41
C LEU A 257 2.86 -11.98 -17.09
N SER A 258 2.76 -11.94 -18.42
CA SER A 258 2.30 -13.09 -19.19
C SER A 258 3.44 -13.70 -20.01
N VAL A 259 3.33 -14.99 -20.33
CA VAL A 259 4.24 -15.63 -21.30
C VAL A 259 4.19 -14.94 -22.66
N LEU A 260 3.06 -14.32 -23.02
CA LEU A 260 2.92 -13.59 -24.26
C LEU A 260 3.80 -12.34 -24.32
N ASP A 261 4.10 -11.69 -23.18
CA ASP A 261 5.02 -10.56 -23.13
C ASP A 261 6.46 -10.94 -23.54
N LEU A 262 6.81 -12.23 -23.45
CA LEU A 262 8.12 -12.76 -23.87
C LEU A 262 8.16 -13.08 -25.38
N LEU A 263 7.00 -13.29 -26.00
CA LEU A 263 6.88 -13.73 -27.39
C LEU A 263 6.48 -12.59 -28.32
N GLU A 264 5.58 -11.72 -27.87
CA GLU A 264 5.04 -10.61 -28.64
C GLU A 264 5.87 -9.34 -28.46
N VAL A 265 6.30 -8.79 -29.59
CA VAL A 265 7.15 -7.59 -29.64
C VAL A 265 6.41 -6.35 -30.15
N ASP A 266 5.39 -6.55 -30.99
CA ASP A 266 4.65 -5.49 -31.66
C ASP A 266 3.33 -5.15 -30.96
N SER A 267 2.79 -6.07 -30.14
CA SER A 267 1.55 -5.87 -29.38
C SER A 267 1.79 -6.05 -27.88
N SER A 268 1.05 -5.28 -27.07
CA SER A 268 1.08 -5.42 -25.61
C SER A 268 -0.15 -4.79 -24.96
N THR A 269 -0.56 -5.37 -23.83
CA THR A 269 -1.53 -4.81 -22.88
C THR A 269 -0.86 -3.86 -21.87
N HIS A 270 0.44 -3.60 -22.03
CA HIS A 270 1.22 -2.70 -21.19
C HIS A 270 1.55 -1.38 -21.91
N SER A 271 2.00 -0.38 -21.14
CA SER A 271 2.49 0.89 -21.68
C SER A 271 3.83 0.77 -22.45
N TRP A 272 4.55 -0.33 -22.22
CA TRP A 272 5.80 -0.70 -22.87
C TRP A 272 5.76 -2.21 -23.09
N THR A 273 6.19 -2.67 -24.26
CA THR A 273 6.49 -4.10 -24.46
C THR A 273 7.73 -4.45 -23.64
N LEU A 274 7.82 -5.70 -23.18
CA LEU A 274 9.00 -6.17 -22.46
C LEU A 274 10.25 -6.12 -23.36
N ASP A 275 10.08 -6.48 -24.64
CA ASP A 275 11.13 -6.38 -25.65
C ASP A 275 11.70 -4.96 -25.77
N ALA A 276 10.85 -3.94 -25.94
CA ALA A 276 11.29 -2.57 -26.06
C ALA A 276 12.00 -2.06 -24.79
N ALA A 277 11.49 -2.42 -23.61
CA ALA A 277 12.13 -2.06 -22.34
C ALA A 277 13.52 -2.70 -22.20
N MET A 278 13.66 -3.98 -22.57
CA MET A 278 14.94 -4.69 -22.58
C MET A 278 15.91 -4.07 -23.58
N LYS A 279 15.44 -3.71 -24.77
CA LYS A 279 16.23 -3.04 -25.81
C LYS A 279 16.74 -1.68 -25.34
N GLU A 280 15.87 -0.86 -24.74
CA GLU A 280 16.23 0.47 -24.22
C GLU A 280 17.29 0.39 -23.12
N ILE A 281 17.10 -0.52 -22.15
CA ILE A 281 18.05 -0.72 -21.05
C ILE A 281 19.38 -1.31 -21.57
N ALA A 282 19.33 -2.23 -22.53
CA ALA A 282 20.53 -2.76 -23.17
C ALA A 282 21.32 -1.68 -23.92
N ALA A 283 20.63 -0.76 -24.62
CA ALA A 283 21.27 0.34 -25.36
C ALA A 283 21.97 1.34 -24.43
N ARG A 284 21.45 1.55 -23.21
CA ARG A 284 22.04 2.43 -22.19
C ARG A 284 23.14 1.76 -21.36
N ASP A 285 23.23 0.43 -21.39
CA ASP A 285 24.05 -0.42 -20.52
C ASP A 285 23.90 -0.11 -19.01
N LEU A 286 22.72 0.41 -18.64
CA LEU A 286 22.35 0.78 -17.28
C LEU A 286 20.83 0.72 -17.17
N GLY A 287 20.32 0.00 -16.18
CA GLY A 287 18.89 -0.05 -15.90
C GLY A 287 18.44 -1.35 -15.22
N ALA A 288 17.19 -1.37 -14.77
CA ALA A 288 16.58 -2.53 -14.15
C ALA A 288 15.14 -2.78 -14.65
N ILE A 289 14.82 -4.04 -14.94
CA ILE A 289 13.46 -4.49 -15.23
C ILE A 289 13.07 -5.48 -14.13
N VAL A 290 12.01 -5.19 -13.38
CA VAL A 290 11.46 -6.08 -12.37
C VAL A 290 10.19 -6.71 -12.92
N LEU A 291 10.23 -8.02 -13.11
CA LEU A 291 9.09 -8.85 -13.47
C LEU A 291 8.47 -9.36 -12.16
N LEU A 292 7.28 -8.85 -11.83
CA LEU A 292 6.59 -9.23 -10.61
C LEU A 292 5.67 -10.43 -10.85
N ASN A 293 5.52 -11.26 -9.82
CA ASN A 293 4.63 -12.42 -9.80
C ASN A 293 4.84 -13.31 -11.03
N CYS A 294 6.04 -13.90 -11.19
CA CYS A 294 6.44 -14.74 -12.31
C CYS A 294 5.72 -16.12 -12.36
N GLY A 295 4.39 -16.13 -12.18
CA GLY A 295 3.49 -17.24 -12.39
C GLY A 295 2.19 -16.71 -12.99
N ASP A 296 1.96 -17.01 -14.27
CA ASP A 296 0.73 -16.64 -14.97
C ASP A 296 -0.44 -17.55 -14.53
N THR A 297 -1.66 -17.03 -14.52
CA THR A 297 -2.87 -17.84 -14.27
C THR A 297 -3.46 -18.31 -15.59
N LYS A 298 -4.22 -19.41 -15.58
CA LYS A 298 -4.82 -19.95 -16.80
C LYS A 298 -5.79 -18.96 -17.43
N GLU A 299 -6.51 -18.24 -16.59
CA GLU A 299 -7.52 -17.26 -16.96
C GLU A 299 -6.87 -15.99 -17.51
N HIS A 300 -5.78 -15.52 -16.88
CA HIS A 300 -5.08 -14.33 -17.34
C HIS A 300 -4.45 -14.51 -18.71
N LEU A 301 -3.87 -15.69 -18.99
CA LEU A 301 -3.33 -16.01 -20.31
C LEU A 301 -4.39 -15.88 -21.42
N VAL A 302 -5.59 -16.44 -21.20
CA VAL A 302 -6.70 -16.36 -22.17
C VAL A 302 -7.14 -14.91 -22.35
N GLU A 303 -7.28 -14.17 -21.24
CA GLU A 303 -7.70 -12.77 -21.26
C GLU A 303 -6.74 -11.89 -22.08
N VAL A 304 -5.43 -12.01 -21.86
CA VAL A 304 -4.41 -11.25 -22.60
C VAL A 304 -4.37 -11.65 -24.07
N PHE A 305 -4.44 -12.96 -24.36
CA PHE A 305 -4.42 -13.45 -25.74
C PHE A 305 -5.59 -12.90 -26.56
N GLU A 306 -6.81 -12.94 -26.00
CA GLU A 306 -8.00 -12.37 -26.65
C GLU A 306 -7.92 -10.85 -26.81
N ALA A 307 -7.27 -10.16 -25.85
CA ALA A 307 -7.16 -8.71 -25.89
C ALA A 307 -6.28 -8.19 -27.04
N PHE A 308 -5.31 -8.97 -27.52
CA PHE A 308 -4.48 -8.56 -28.66
C PHE A 308 -5.25 -8.40 -29.96
N GLU A 309 -6.38 -9.10 -30.10
CA GLU A 309 -7.27 -8.99 -31.26
C GLU A 309 -8.37 -7.92 -31.06
N GLN A 310 -8.42 -7.25 -29.90
CA GLN A 310 -9.50 -6.34 -29.49
C GLN A 310 -8.96 -5.04 -28.88
N GLU A 311 -8.90 -3.96 -29.68
CA GLU A 311 -8.32 -2.67 -29.25
C GLU A 311 -8.92 -2.11 -27.96
N ASP A 312 -10.25 -2.18 -27.80
CA ASP A 312 -10.95 -1.68 -26.61
C ASP A 312 -10.54 -2.46 -25.35
N LYS A 313 -10.47 -3.79 -25.44
CA LYS A 313 -10.07 -4.68 -24.34
C LYS A 313 -8.61 -4.48 -23.96
N ALA A 314 -7.72 -4.31 -24.95
CA ALA A 314 -6.33 -3.97 -24.71
C ALA A 314 -6.17 -2.59 -24.04
N ALA A 315 -6.98 -1.60 -24.43
CA ALA A 315 -6.98 -0.27 -23.82
C ALA A 315 -7.47 -0.30 -22.37
N GLU A 316 -8.49 -1.11 -22.05
CA GLU A 316 -8.97 -1.33 -20.69
C GLU A 316 -7.89 -1.95 -19.80
N LEU A 317 -7.23 -3.01 -20.27
CA LEU A 317 -6.13 -3.67 -19.53
C LEU A 317 -4.93 -2.74 -19.32
N LYS A 318 -4.62 -1.83 -20.25
CA LYS A 318 -3.58 -0.79 -20.09
C LYS A 318 -3.90 0.20 -18.97
N ARG A 319 -5.18 0.45 -18.73
CA ARG A 319 -5.69 1.41 -17.73
C ARG A 319 -5.92 0.78 -16.36
N ARG A 320 -5.70 -0.53 -16.20
CA ARG A 320 -5.92 -1.22 -14.92
C ARG A 320 -5.18 -0.50 -13.78
N PRO A 321 -5.84 -0.32 -12.61
CA PRO A 321 -5.17 0.22 -11.45
C PRO A 321 -4.02 -0.69 -11.04
N ILE A 322 -2.92 -0.09 -10.60
CA ILE A 322 -1.77 -0.82 -10.07
C ILE A 322 -2.21 -1.45 -8.75
N ASP A 323 -1.88 -2.74 -8.57
CA ASP A 323 -2.03 -3.35 -7.26
C ASP A 323 -0.97 -2.76 -6.31
N PHE A 324 -1.43 -1.93 -5.37
CA PHE A 324 -0.57 -1.34 -4.35
C PHE A 324 0.21 -2.42 -3.56
N LYS A 325 -0.31 -3.65 -3.48
CA LYS A 325 0.35 -4.79 -2.81
C LYS A 325 1.70 -5.13 -3.44
N THR A 326 1.76 -5.10 -4.77
CA THR A 326 2.99 -5.45 -5.49
C THR A 326 3.95 -4.28 -5.64
N TYR A 327 3.45 -3.05 -5.40
CA TYR A 327 4.24 -1.84 -5.43
C TYR A 327 5.34 -1.83 -4.35
N GLY A 328 5.01 -2.24 -3.11
CA GLY A 328 5.98 -2.36 -2.02
C GLY A 328 7.05 -3.43 -2.26
N ILE A 329 6.69 -4.53 -2.92
CA ILE A 329 7.63 -5.60 -3.33
C ILE A 329 8.59 -5.08 -4.40
N GLY A 330 8.06 -4.45 -5.46
CA GLY A 330 8.87 -3.87 -6.53
C GLY A 330 9.84 -2.81 -6.02
N ALA A 331 9.39 -1.93 -5.12
CA ALA A 331 10.22 -0.92 -4.48
C ALA A 331 11.40 -1.53 -3.70
N GLN A 332 11.15 -2.58 -2.91
CA GLN A 332 12.22 -3.25 -2.15
C GLN A 332 13.23 -3.95 -3.05
N ILE A 333 12.78 -4.59 -4.15
CA ILE A 333 13.66 -5.17 -5.15
C ILE A 333 14.54 -4.08 -5.77
N LEU A 334 13.96 -2.97 -6.25
CA LEU A 334 14.72 -1.87 -6.85
C LEU A 334 15.77 -1.29 -5.88
N ARG A 335 15.40 -1.11 -4.62
CA ARG A 335 16.32 -0.64 -3.58
C ARG A 335 17.46 -1.62 -3.33
N GLU A 336 17.18 -2.92 -3.24
CA GLU A 336 18.21 -3.95 -3.02
C GLU A 336 19.13 -4.11 -4.24
N LEU A 337 18.65 -3.78 -5.45
CA LEU A 337 19.47 -3.64 -6.65
C LEU A 337 20.37 -2.39 -6.67
N GLY A 338 20.19 -1.45 -5.72
CA GLY A 338 20.96 -0.22 -5.58
C GLY A 338 20.36 1.01 -6.26
N VAL A 339 19.10 0.93 -6.73
CA VAL A 339 18.40 2.09 -7.31
C VAL A 339 18.05 3.07 -6.19
N GLY A 340 18.24 4.36 -6.46
CA GLY A 340 17.71 5.47 -5.64
C GLY A 340 16.88 6.39 -6.51
N LYS A 341 17.52 7.09 -7.44
CA LYS A 341 16.83 7.90 -8.46
C LYS A 341 16.44 7.06 -9.68
N MET A 342 15.21 7.19 -10.14
CA MET A 342 14.70 6.37 -11.22
C MET A 342 13.85 7.12 -12.26
N GLN A 343 14.07 6.79 -13.53
CA GLN A 343 13.23 7.18 -14.66
C GLN A 343 12.36 5.98 -15.07
N VAL A 344 11.05 6.08 -14.87
CA VAL A 344 10.15 4.94 -15.08
C VAL A 344 9.81 4.80 -16.57
N LEU A 345 10.09 3.63 -17.16
CA LEU A 345 9.68 3.27 -18.52
C LEU A 345 8.16 3.02 -18.55
N SER A 346 7.40 4.11 -18.72
CA SER A 346 5.94 4.13 -18.70
C SER A 346 5.45 5.46 -19.28
N ASN A 347 4.17 5.51 -19.66
CA ASN A 347 3.48 6.79 -19.81
C ASN A 347 3.39 7.50 -18.44
N PRO A 348 3.39 8.84 -18.42
CA PRO A 348 3.16 9.62 -17.20
C PRO A 348 1.85 9.19 -16.54
N ARG A 349 1.93 8.90 -15.24
CA ARG A 349 0.78 8.54 -14.41
C ARG A 349 1.08 8.93 -12.97
N LYS A 350 0.03 9.11 -12.16
CA LYS A 350 0.19 9.20 -10.71
C LYS A 350 0.74 7.86 -10.20
N LEU A 351 1.87 7.93 -9.50
CA LEU A 351 2.51 6.81 -8.84
C LEU A 351 2.53 7.14 -7.36
N GLY A 352 2.11 6.20 -6.51
CA GLY A 352 2.21 6.34 -5.07
C GLY A 352 3.62 6.77 -4.65
N SER A 353 3.71 7.66 -3.66
CA SER A 353 4.99 8.10 -3.11
C SER A 353 5.88 6.91 -2.71
N MET A 354 7.09 6.87 -3.28
CA MET A 354 8.12 5.86 -3.02
C MET A 354 9.17 6.33 -2.00
N SER A 355 8.94 7.49 -1.40
CA SER A 355 9.84 8.17 -0.46
C SER A 355 10.20 7.25 0.73
N GLY A 356 9.22 6.49 1.23
CA GLY A 356 9.40 5.53 2.32
C GLY A 356 10.41 4.41 2.02
N TYR A 357 10.68 4.12 0.75
CA TYR A 357 11.70 3.14 0.34
C TYR A 357 13.05 3.78 -0.02
N GLY A 358 13.19 5.10 0.07
CA GLY A 358 14.38 5.81 -0.39
C GLY A 358 14.54 5.81 -1.91
N LEU A 359 13.41 5.73 -2.63
CA LEU A 359 13.35 5.78 -4.08
C LEU A 359 12.71 7.11 -4.53
N GLU A 360 13.32 7.75 -5.52
CA GLU A 360 12.87 9.02 -6.08
C GLU A 360 12.54 8.85 -7.56
N VAL A 361 11.29 9.10 -7.94
CA VAL A 361 10.89 9.12 -9.36
C VAL A 361 11.25 10.48 -9.96
N THR A 362 12.27 10.51 -10.82
CA THR A 362 12.72 11.76 -11.47
C THR A 362 11.98 12.06 -12.77
N GLY A 363 11.30 11.06 -13.34
CA GLY A 363 10.48 11.24 -14.53
C GLY A 363 9.99 9.95 -15.16
N PHE A 364 9.31 10.09 -16.30
CA PHE A 364 8.78 8.99 -17.10
C PHE A 364 9.37 9.02 -18.50
N ILE A 365 9.74 7.86 -19.03
CA ILE A 365 10.18 7.70 -20.42
C ILE A 365 9.07 6.95 -21.17
N PRO A 366 8.38 7.60 -22.14
CA PRO A 366 7.38 6.92 -22.96
C PRO A 366 8.05 6.02 -24.00
N MET A 367 7.32 5.00 -24.47
CA MET A 367 7.84 4.06 -25.46
C MET A 367 8.10 4.77 -26.80
N PRO A 368 9.29 4.63 -27.41
CA PRO A 368 9.59 5.24 -28.71
C PRO A 368 8.56 4.83 -29.78
N GLY A 369 8.08 5.80 -30.56
CA GLY A 369 7.10 5.55 -31.64
C GLY A 369 5.63 5.48 -31.20
N CYS A 370 5.35 5.52 -29.89
CA CYS A 370 4.00 5.71 -29.38
C CYS A 370 3.77 7.21 -29.10
N PRO A 371 2.68 7.84 -29.57
CA PRO A 371 2.37 9.21 -29.17
C PRO A 371 2.23 9.24 -27.65
N ALA A 372 2.92 10.18 -27.00
CA ALA A 372 2.61 10.51 -25.61
C ALA A 372 1.19 11.07 -25.60
N THR A 373 0.21 10.25 -25.22
CA THR A 373 -1.13 10.77 -24.94
C THR A 373 -0.97 11.75 -23.79
N PRO A 374 -1.35 13.03 -23.95
CA PRO A 374 -1.41 13.93 -22.81
C PRO A 374 -2.35 13.28 -21.81
N SER A 375 -1.90 13.06 -20.57
CA SER A 375 -2.82 12.74 -19.50
C SER A 375 -3.89 13.83 -19.47
N THR A 376 -5.16 13.46 -19.45
CA THR A 376 -6.26 14.42 -19.22
C THR A 376 -6.12 15.17 -17.89
N ASP A 377 -5.21 14.75 -17.02
CA ASP A 377 -4.83 15.41 -15.77
C ASP A 377 -3.74 16.50 -15.94
N ALA A 378 -3.18 16.68 -17.15
CA ALA A 378 -2.21 17.75 -17.42
C ALA A 378 -2.88 19.13 -17.67
N ALA A 379 -4.21 19.16 -17.79
CA ALA A 379 -4.96 20.42 -17.88
C ALA A 379 -4.92 21.22 -16.56
N ASP A 380 -4.70 20.55 -15.41
CA ASP A 380 -4.61 21.23 -14.11
C ASP A 380 -3.19 21.71 -13.76
N ALA A 381 -2.15 21.12 -14.35
CA ALA A 381 -0.78 21.63 -14.19
C ALA A 381 -0.55 22.97 -14.92
N ALA A 382 -1.35 23.27 -15.96
CA ALA A 382 -1.30 24.53 -16.70
C ALA A 382 -2.13 25.66 -16.05
N SER A 383 -3.05 25.36 -15.12
CA SER A 383 -3.83 26.41 -14.42
C SER A 383 -3.08 27.03 -13.24
N ILE A 384 -2.07 26.34 -12.69
CA ILE A 384 -1.25 26.82 -11.56
C ILE A 384 -0.21 27.88 -12.00
N ALA A 385 0.10 27.98 -13.30
CA ALA A 385 1.05 28.98 -13.80
C ALA A 385 0.43 30.37 -14.07
N HIS A 386 -0.91 30.53 -14.03
CA HIS A 386 -1.56 31.81 -14.35
C HIS A 386 -2.12 32.58 -13.13
N LEU A 387 -2.00 32.02 -11.92
CA LEU A 387 -2.42 32.68 -10.66
C LEU A 387 -1.26 33.22 -9.81
N ARG A 388 -0.05 33.32 -10.38
CA ARG A 388 1.11 33.98 -9.75
C ARG A 388 1.58 35.26 -10.45
N SER A 389 0.77 35.83 -11.34
CA SER A 389 1.13 37.08 -12.04
C SER A 389 0.01 38.14 -12.11
N VAL A 390 -0.97 38.13 -11.20
CA VAL A 390 -1.86 39.28 -10.97
C VAL A 390 -2.10 39.45 -9.48
#